data_AF-A0A0S7BD62-F1
#
_entry.id   AF-A0A0S7BD62-F1
#
_cell.length_a   1.000
_cell.length_b   1.000
_cell.length_c   1.000
_cell.angle_alpha   90.00
_cell.angle_beta   90.00
_cell.angle_gamma   90.00
#
_symmetry.space_group_name_H-M   'P 1'
#
loop_
_entity.id
_entity.type
_entity.pdbx_description
1 polymer ?
#
loop_
_entity_poly.entity_id
_entity_poly.type
_entity_poly.pdbx_seq_one_letter_code
_entity_poly.pdbx_strand_id
1 'polypeptide(L)'
;MRLEIPQAISLVLALPAHRSNNSGHQKFGEKIMDFLFEYRTLGENPIESQFNNEMISVISAYVRAFSVERDRIADVWKSIESKKKKKDELLENLRNLSPLSKGNYWVKAVVAGLGILGISLPTLIVQIPSSWIYYVIGFFFLILFSIEVLSILIVYFLVSANEEKRTVNRNNKWESESINNYKKMAGMLILEAIDLHLKYFPSEKEYLGYCLEDPVQVEKFMTDIIEKKFCY
;
A
#
# COMPACT_ATOMS: atom_id res chain seq x y z
N MET A 1 36.59 -0.10 16.57
CA MET A 1 35.11 -0.15 16.76
C MET A 1 34.45 -1.11 15.77
N ARG A 2 33.82 -2.15 16.32
CA ARG A 2 33.11 -3.21 15.60
C ARG A 2 31.63 -2.87 15.39
N LEU A 3 31.08 -3.22 14.22
CA LEU A 3 29.65 -3.13 13.97
C LEU A 3 28.90 -4.28 14.68
N GLU A 4 28.02 -3.95 15.62
CA GLU A 4 27.29 -4.95 16.41
C GLU A 4 26.03 -5.47 15.70
N ILE A 5 25.65 -6.72 15.97
CA ILE A 5 24.49 -7.38 15.33
C ILE A 5 23.17 -6.59 15.54
N PRO A 6 22.84 -6.10 16.75
CA PRO A 6 21.64 -5.27 16.95
C PRO A 6 21.69 -3.94 16.18
N GLN A 7 22.88 -3.37 16.00
CA GLN A 7 23.08 -2.15 15.23
C GLN A 7 22.87 -2.43 13.74
N ALA A 8 23.42 -3.53 13.22
CA ALA A 8 23.23 -3.98 11.84
C ALA A 8 21.74 -4.13 11.49
N ILE A 9 20.95 -4.75 12.36
CA ILE A 9 19.49 -4.91 12.16
C ILE A 9 18.79 -3.55 12.17
N SER A 10 19.14 -2.68 13.12
CA SER A 10 18.61 -1.31 13.17
C SER A 10 18.90 -0.53 11.89
N LEU A 11 20.12 -0.66 11.35
CA LEU A 11 20.53 -0.02 10.10
C LEU A 11 19.74 -0.58 8.93
N VAL A 12 19.64 -1.91 8.79
CA VAL A 12 18.89 -2.55 7.70
C VAL A 12 17.41 -2.15 7.69
N LEU A 13 16.78 -2.02 8.86
CA LEU A 13 15.37 -1.61 8.96
C LEU A 13 15.17 -0.11 8.69
N ALA A 14 16.13 0.74 9.04
CA ALA A 14 16.04 2.18 8.83
C ALA A 14 16.45 2.61 7.41
N LEU A 15 17.38 1.88 6.79
CA LEU A 15 17.97 2.22 5.49
C LEU A 15 16.96 2.38 4.35
N PRO A 16 15.88 1.59 4.22
CA PRO A 16 14.87 1.78 3.18
C PRO A 16 14.25 3.20 3.14
N ALA A 17 14.41 4.01 4.19
CA ALA A 17 14.02 5.43 4.20
C ALA A 17 14.66 6.24 3.06
N HIS A 18 15.84 5.86 2.55
CA HIS A 18 16.53 6.54 1.44
C HIS A 18 15.73 6.57 0.13
N ARG A 19 14.72 5.70 -0.03
CA ARG A 19 13.84 5.73 -1.22
C ARG A 19 12.42 6.19 -0.88
N SER A 20 12.24 6.87 0.25
CA SER A 20 10.96 7.47 0.59
C SER A 20 10.65 8.62 -0.37
N ASN A 21 9.38 8.79 -0.74
CA ASN A 21 8.92 9.98 -1.48
C ASN A 21 8.95 11.25 -0.61
N ASN A 22 9.18 11.12 0.70
CA ASN A 22 9.38 12.24 1.61
C ASN A 22 10.87 12.64 1.63
N SER A 23 11.16 13.88 1.28
CA SER A 23 12.53 14.40 1.17
C SER A 23 13.32 14.38 2.49
N GLY A 24 12.65 14.51 3.65
CA GLY A 24 13.27 14.39 4.96
C GLY A 24 13.71 12.96 5.27
N HIS A 25 12.84 11.98 5.00
CA HIS A 25 13.16 10.56 5.17
C HIS A 25 14.25 10.08 4.21
N GLN A 26 14.23 10.59 2.98
CA GLN A 26 15.27 10.32 2.00
C GLN A 26 16.65 10.77 2.50
N LYS A 27 16.77 12.03 2.92
CA LYS A 27 18.02 12.58 3.49
C LYS A 27 18.48 11.84 4.74
N PHE A 28 17.54 11.39 5.57
CA PHE A 28 17.86 10.56 6.73
C PHE A 28 18.47 9.21 6.30
N GLY A 29 17.88 8.53 5.32
CA GLY A 29 18.41 7.29 4.79
C GLY A 29 19.77 7.44 4.11
N GLU A 30 19.99 8.54 3.38
CA GLU A 30 21.30 8.88 2.80
C GLU A 30 22.38 9.01 3.89
N LYS A 31 22.09 9.75 4.97
CA LYS A 31 23.01 9.87 6.11
C LYS A 31 23.33 8.53 6.78
N ILE A 32 22.35 7.61 6.84
CA ILE A 32 22.59 6.26 7.38
C ILE A 32 23.52 5.46 6.46
N MET A 33 23.40 5.59 5.14
CA MET A 33 24.31 4.96 4.19
C MET A 33 25.74 5.49 4.36
N ASP A 34 25.90 6.81 4.49
CA ASP A 34 27.20 7.42 4.73
C ASP A 34 27.83 6.90 6.03
N PHE A 35 27.06 6.91 7.11
CA PHE A 35 27.47 6.37 8.41
C PHE A 35 27.84 4.88 8.34
N LEU A 36 27.07 4.06 7.61
CA LEU A 36 27.37 2.64 7.43
C LEU A 36 28.73 2.44 6.72
N PHE A 37 29.06 3.26 5.73
CA PHE A 37 30.32 3.14 5.01
C PHE A 37 31.53 3.65 5.80
N GLU A 38 31.34 4.56 6.75
CA GLU A 38 32.40 4.98 7.67
C GLU A 38 32.92 3.79 8.51
N TYR A 39 32.07 2.83 8.88
CA TYR A 39 32.48 1.61 9.62
C TYR A 39 33.55 0.78 8.92
N ARG A 40 33.69 0.89 7.59
CA ARG A 40 34.78 0.21 6.85
C ARG A 40 36.16 0.59 7.36
N THR A 41 36.30 1.81 7.86
CA THR A 41 37.57 2.40 8.30
C THR A 41 37.75 2.42 9.81
N LEU A 42 36.74 2.00 10.59
CA LEU A 42 36.72 2.11 12.05
C LEU A 42 37.20 0.87 12.81
N GLY A 43 37.63 -0.19 12.11
CA GLY A 43 38.20 -1.38 12.76
C GLY A 43 39.55 -1.06 13.42
N GLU A 44 39.74 -1.47 14.67
CA GLU A 44 41.00 -1.20 15.40
C GLU A 44 42.15 -2.10 14.92
N ASN A 45 41.81 -3.22 14.27
CA ASN A 45 42.75 -4.17 13.71
C ASN A 45 42.26 -4.65 12.32
N PRO A 46 43.12 -5.36 11.56
CA PRO A 46 42.76 -5.87 10.24
C PRO A 46 41.56 -6.83 10.24
N ILE A 47 41.42 -7.63 11.31
CA ILE A 47 40.34 -8.61 11.47
C ILE A 47 39.00 -7.88 11.62
N GLU A 48 38.92 -6.89 12.51
CA GLU A 48 37.73 -6.04 12.70
C GLU A 48 37.36 -5.26 11.45
N SER A 49 38.37 -4.73 10.74
CA SER A 49 38.13 -4.00 9.48
C SER A 49 37.55 -4.93 8.41
N GLN A 50 38.06 -6.17 8.31
CA GLN A 50 37.55 -7.17 7.38
C GLN A 50 36.15 -7.67 7.77
N PHE A 51 35.92 -7.90 9.06
CA PHE A 51 34.61 -8.21 9.62
C PHE A 51 33.59 -7.10 9.30
N ASN A 52 33.92 -5.83 9.56
CA ASN A 52 33.04 -4.71 9.25
C ASN A 52 32.73 -4.65 7.75
N ASN A 53 33.73 -4.86 6.88
CA ASN A 53 33.52 -4.89 5.43
C ASN A 53 32.57 -6.01 4.97
N GLU A 54 32.73 -7.22 5.49
CA GLU A 54 31.81 -8.33 5.18
C GLU A 54 30.41 -8.05 5.77
N MET A 55 30.31 -7.58 7.02
CA MET A 55 29.03 -7.25 7.65
C MET A 55 28.27 -6.15 6.87
N ILE A 56 28.96 -5.11 6.39
CA ILE A 56 28.37 -4.07 5.54
C ILE A 56 27.86 -4.67 4.22
N SER A 57 28.56 -5.65 3.66
CA SER A 57 28.14 -6.33 2.43
C SER A 57 26.87 -7.14 2.65
N VAL A 58 26.79 -7.87 3.77
CA VAL A 58 25.58 -8.57 4.22
C VAL A 58 24.44 -7.57 4.40
N ILE A 59 24.63 -6.51 5.19
CA ILE A 59 23.65 -5.44 5.40
C ILE A 59 23.14 -4.89 4.07
N SER A 60 24.03 -4.61 3.11
CA SER A 60 23.66 -4.08 1.80
C SER A 60 22.77 -5.04 1.00
N ALA A 61 23.05 -6.35 1.07
CA ALA A 61 22.22 -7.38 0.44
C ALA A 61 20.82 -7.45 1.06
N TYR A 62 20.72 -7.39 2.39
CA TYR A 62 19.42 -7.39 3.06
C TYR A 62 18.65 -6.09 2.82
N VAL A 63 19.28 -4.92 2.83
CA VAL A 63 18.62 -3.65 2.48
C VAL A 63 17.95 -3.73 1.11
N ARG A 64 18.59 -4.39 0.14
CA ARG A 64 17.97 -4.67 -1.15
C ARG A 64 16.77 -5.60 -1.03
N ALA A 65 16.87 -6.71 -0.29
CA ALA A 65 15.77 -7.65 -0.08
C ALA A 65 14.55 -6.98 0.58
N PHE A 66 14.78 -6.22 1.66
CA PHE A 66 13.74 -5.44 2.33
C PHE A 66 13.12 -4.38 1.41
N SER A 67 13.91 -3.75 0.55
CA SER A 67 13.39 -2.80 -0.45
C SER A 67 12.48 -3.47 -1.48
N VAL A 68 12.80 -4.69 -1.93
CA VAL A 68 11.95 -5.46 -2.85
C VAL A 68 10.61 -5.80 -2.20
N GLU A 69 10.59 -6.23 -0.95
CA GLU A 69 9.34 -6.53 -0.25
C GLU A 69 8.49 -5.27 -0.05
N ARG A 70 9.13 -4.14 0.29
CA ARG A 70 8.45 -2.83 0.36
C ARG A 70 7.82 -2.44 -0.99
N ASP A 71 8.56 -2.57 -2.09
CA ASP A 71 8.09 -2.18 -3.42
C ASP A 71 6.92 -3.08 -3.85
N ARG A 72 6.98 -4.39 -3.55
CA ARG A 72 5.86 -5.32 -3.71
C ARG A 72 4.60 -4.86 -2.97
N ILE A 73 4.75 -4.42 -1.71
CA ILE A 73 3.63 -3.89 -0.91
C ILE A 73 3.08 -2.60 -1.57
N ALA A 74 3.95 -1.70 -2.00
CA ALA A 74 3.55 -0.46 -2.66
C ALA A 74 2.75 -0.71 -3.95
N ASP A 75 3.14 -1.69 -4.75
CA ASP A 75 2.42 -2.04 -5.98
C ASP A 75 1.06 -2.68 -5.71
N VAL A 76 0.94 -3.48 -4.65
CA VAL A 76 -0.36 -3.97 -4.16
C VAL A 76 -1.27 -2.80 -3.77
N TRP A 77 -0.74 -1.82 -3.02
CA TRP A 77 -1.50 -0.63 -2.64
C TRP A 77 -1.93 0.21 -3.85
N LYS A 78 -1.04 0.44 -4.82
CA LYS A 78 -1.40 1.09 -6.08
C LYS A 78 -2.50 0.34 -6.83
N SER A 79 -2.46 -1.00 -6.83
CA SER A 79 -3.51 -1.83 -7.44
C SER A 79 -4.86 -1.63 -6.74
N ILE A 80 -4.87 -1.59 -5.40
CA ILE A 80 -6.08 -1.31 -4.61
C ILE A 80 -6.61 0.10 -4.91
N GLU A 81 -5.73 1.11 -4.90
CA GLU A 81 -6.09 2.50 -5.20
C GLU A 81 -6.65 2.65 -6.62
N SER A 82 -6.04 2.00 -7.61
CA SER A 82 -6.51 2.01 -9.00
C SER A 82 -7.91 1.40 -9.14
N LYS A 83 -8.20 0.32 -8.41
CA LYS A 83 -9.54 -0.29 -8.38
C LYS A 83 -10.56 0.62 -7.70
N LYS A 84 -10.14 1.36 -6.67
CA LYS A 84 -10.97 2.38 -6.03
C LYS A 84 -11.28 3.53 -6.99
N LYS A 85 -10.28 4.07 -7.70
CA LYS A 85 -10.48 5.12 -8.73
C LYS A 85 -11.44 4.67 -9.83
N LYS A 86 -11.26 3.46 -10.38
CA LYS A 86 -12.19 2.91 -11.39
C LYS A 86 -13.62 2.77 -10.85
N LYS A 87 -13.77 2.45 -9.56
CA LYS A 87 -15.09 2.40 -8.91
C LYS A 87 -15.67 3.81 -8.80
N ASP A 88 -14.88 4.78 -8.34
CA ASP A 88 -15.30 6.17 -8.20
C ASP A 88 -15.72 6.75 -9.56
N GLU A 89 -14.97 6.46 -10.64
CA GLU A 89 -15.32 6.80 -12.03
C GLU A 89 -16.64 6.13 -12.47
N LEU A 90 -16.83 4.85 -12.14
CA LEU A 90 -18.08 4.14 -12.44
C LEU A 90 -19.27 4.76 -11.69
N LEU A 91 -19.08 5.09 -10.41
CA LEU A 91 -20.10 5.75 -9.59
C LEU A 91 -20.40 7.17 -10.11
N GLU A 92 -19.39 7.90 -10.55
CA GLU A 92 -19.55 9.21 -11.19
C GLU A 92 -20.31 9.09 -12.52
N ASN A 93 -19.99 8.10 -13.35
CA ASN A 93 -20.73 7.80 -14.58
C ASN A 93 -22.19 7.42 -14.29
N LEU A 94 -22.46 6.60 -13.28
CA LEU A 94 -23.81 6.26 -12.85
C LEU A 94 -24.56 7.49 -12.30
N ARG A 95 -23.88 8.37 -11.56
CA ARG A 95 -24.46 9.65 -11.13
C ARG A 95 -24.76 10.57 -12.31
N ASN A 96 -23.96 10.53 -13.38
CA ASN A 96 -24.23 11.27 -14.61
C ASN A 96 -25.41 10.68 -15.43
N LEU A 97 -25.86 9.46 -15.12
CA LEU A 97 -27.11 8.90 -15.64
C LEU A 97 -28.34 9.37 -14.83
N SER A 98 -28.19 10.14 -13.75
CA SER A 98 -29.33 10.77 -13.10
C SER A 98 -29.94 11.84 -14.02
N PRO A 99 -31.28 11.87 -14.17
CA PRO A 99 -31.97 12.93 -14.92
C PRO A 99 -31.82 14.32 -14.33
N LEU A 100 -31.47 14.42 -13.05
CA LEU A 100 -31.26 15.67 -12.32
C LEU A 100 -29.78 16.04 -12.18
N SER A 101 -28.86 15.22 -12.72
CA SER A 101 -27.43 15.51 -12.69
C SER A 101 -27.07 16.65 -13.63
N LYS A 102 -26.03 17.42 -13.29
CA LYS A 102 -25.55 18.56 -14.10
C LYS A 102 -25.00 18.13 -15.48
N GLY A 103 -24.79 16.82 -15.70
CA GLY A 103 -24.38 16.23 -16.97
C GLY A 103 -25.59 15.91 -17.85
N ASN A 104 -25.82 16.75 -18.86
CA ASN A 104 -27.06 16.83 -19.65
C ASN A 104 -27.30 15.64 -20.64
N TYR A 105 -27.06 14.39 -20.21
CA TYR A 105 -27.20 13.19 -21.06
C TYR A 105 -28.67 12.95 -21.46
N TRP A 106 -29.61 13.15 -20.54
CA TRP A 106 -31.03 12.92 -20.79
C TRP A 106 -31.64 13.90 -21.79
N VAL A 107 -31.27 15.18 -21.74
CA VAL A 107 -31.71 16.15 -22.77
C VAL A 107 -31.18 15.75 -24.14
N LYS A 108 -29.92 15.31 -24.23
CA LYS A 108 -29.35 14.80 -25.49
C LYS A 108 -30.06 13.53 -25.97
N ALA A 109 -30.37 12.59 -25.08
CA ALA A 109 -31.06 11.35 -25.40
C ALA A 109 -32.50 11.59 -25.86
N VAL A 110 -33.24 12.49 -25.20
CA VAL A 110 -34.60 12.88 -25.58
C VAL A 110 -34.60 13.60 -26.92
N VAL A 111 -33.69 14.56 -27.15
CA VAL A 111 -33.57 15.27 -28.42
C VAL A 111 -33.17 14.31 -29.56
N ALA A 112 -32.23 13.39 -29.32
CA ALA A 112 -31.85 12.38 -30.30
C ALA A 112 -32.99 11.41 -30.62
N GLY A 113 -33.72 10.93 -29.61
CA GLY A 113 -34.87 10.05 -29.80
C GLY A 113 -36.00 10.70 -30.61
N LEU A 114 -36.29 11.96 -30.33
CA LEU A 114 -37.26 12.75 -31.09
C LEU A 114 -36.82 12.98 -32.54
N GLY A 115 -35.53 13.23 -32.76
CA GLY A 115 -34.94 13.34 -34.10
C GLY A 115 -35.05 12.05 -34.92
N ILE A 116 -34.84 10.88 -34.31
CA ILE A 116 -34.99 9.57 -34.97
C ILE A 116 -36.45 9.33 -35.37
N LEU A 117 -37.41 9.78 -34.56
CA LEU A 117 -38.84 9.66 -34.85
C LEU A 117 -39.34 10.74 -35.85
N GLY A 118 -38.49 11.69 -36.25
CA GLY A 118 -38.88 12.79 -37.14
C GLY A 118 -39.85 13.79 -36.49
N ILE A 119 -39.97 13.78 -35.16
CA ILE A 119 -40.92 14.60 -34.41
C ILE A 119 -40.16 15.74 -33.75
N SER A 120 -40.60 16.98 -33.98
CA SER A 120 -40.05 18.14 -33.26
C SER A 120 -40.81 18.36 -31.95
N LEU A 121 -40.10 18.86 -30.91
CA LEU A 121 -40.72 19.18 -29.62
C LEU A 121 -41.96 20.11 -29.75
N PRO A 122 -41.94 21.15 -30.62
CA PRO A 122 -43.10 22.01 -30.84
C PRO A 122 -44.30 21.28 -31.47
N THR A 123 -44.07 20.38 -32.43
CA THR A 123 -45.15 19.60 -33.08
C THR A 123 -45.83 18.63 -32.10
N LEU A 124 -45.08 18.11 -31.14
CA LEU A 124 -45.59 17.18 -30.12
C LEU A 124 -46.49 17.92 -29.11
N ILE A 125 -46.14 19.15 -28.74
CA ILE A 125 -46.92 19.99 -27.82
C ILE A 125 -48.27 20.41 -28.44
N VAL A 126 -48.32 20.66 -29.74
CA VAL A 126 -49.56 21.10 -30.45
C VAL A 126 -50.57 19.96 -30.60
N GLN A 127 -50.13 18.69 -30.60
CA GLN A 127 -51.01 17.53 -30.76
C GLN A 127 -51.63 17.03 -29.44
N ILE A 128 -51.16 17.54 -28.29
CA ILE A 128 -51.71 17.14 -26.98
C ILE A 128 -52.94 18.01 -26.68
N PRO A 129 -54.13 17.41 -26.45
CA PRO A 129 -55.31 18.15 -26.02
C PRO A 129 -55.01 18.97 -24.77
N SER A 130 -55.48 20.23 -24.72
CA SER A 130 -55.18 21.16 -23.62
C SER A 130 -55.56 20.63 -22.23
N SER A 131 -56.58 19.78 -22.15
CA SER A 131 -57.01 19.09 -20.92
C SER A 131 -56.05 17.98 -20.46
N TRP A 132 -55.17 17.48 -21.33
CA TRP A 132 -54.26 16.36 -21.06
C TRP A 132 -52.83 16.82 -20.74
N ILE A 133 -52.49 18.09 -21.00
CA ILE A 133 -51.16 18.66 -20.78
C ILE A 133 -50.68 18.45 -19.34
N TYR A 134 -51.54 18.69 -18.34
CA TYR A 134 -51.18 18.51 -16.93
C TYR A 134 -50.86 17.05 -16.59
N TYR A 135 -51.57 16.08 -17.19
CA TYR A 135 -51.32 14.65 -16.99
C TYR A 135 -50.02 14.20 -17.64
N VAL A 136 -49.72 14.70 -18.85
CA VAL A 136 -48.46 14.39 -19.55
C VAL A 136 -47.26 14.96 -18.79
N ILE A 137 -47.34 16.21 -18.32
CA ILE A 137 -46.30 16.83 -17.51
C ILE A 137 -46.12 16.09 -16.18
N GLY A 138 -47.22 15.78 -15.48
CA GLY A 138 -47.19 15.03 -14.23
C GLY A 138 -46.58 13.63 -14.38
N PHE A 139 -46.95 12.92 -15.45
CA PHE A 139 -46.38 11.61 -15.77
C PHE A 139 -44.89 11.69 -16.10
N PHE A 140 -44.47 12.73 -16.82
CA PHE A 140 -43.05 12.97 -17.12
C PHE A 140 -42.23 13.21 -15.85
N PHE A 141 -42.72 14.06 -14.92
CA PHE A 141 -42.07 14.26 -13.63
C PHE A 141 -42.03 12.98 -12.78
N LEU A 142 -43.08 12.16 -12.83
CA LEU A 142 -43.13 10.89 -12.12
C LEU A 142 -42.09 9.91 -12.66
N ILE A 143 -41.89 9.86 -13.98
CA ILE A 143 -40.83 9.06 -14.61
C ILE A 143 -39.44 9.57 -14.18
N LEU A 144 -39.20 10.88 -14.25
CA LEU A 144 -37.92 11.46 -13.84
C LEU A 144 -37.61 11.17 -12.37
N PHE A 145 -38.60 11.33 -11.49
CA PHE A 145 -38.48 11.02 -10.07
C PHE A 145 -38.20 9.53 -9.84
N SER A 146 -38.88 8.65 -10.57
CA SER A 146 -38.69 7.19 -10.47
C SER A 146 -37.28 6.76 -10.90
N ILE A 147 -36.76 7.36 -11.99
CA ILE A 147 -35.40 7.10 -12.47
C ILE A 147 -34.37 7.66 -11.47
N GLU A 148 -34.63 8.83 -10.89
CA GLU A 148 -33.75 9.42 -9.86
C GLU A 148 -33.63 8.49 -8.64
N VAL A 149 -34.76 8.06 -8.08
CA VAL A 149 -34.78 7.14 -6.93
C VAL A 149 -34.07 5.83 -7.26
N LEU A 150 -34.31 5.28 -8.46
CA LEU A 150 -33.63 4.06 -8.90
C LEU A 150 -32.12 4.25 -9.02
N SER A 151 -31.67 5.39 -9.55
CA SER A 151 -30.24 5.71 -9.67
C SER A 151 -29.55 5.79 -8.30
N ILE A 152 -30.20 6.42 -7.31
CA ILE A 152 -29.71 6.53 -5.93
C ILE A 152 -29.64 5.15 -5.28
N LEU A 153 -30.67 4.32 -5.45
CA LEU A 153 -30.70 2.96 -4.90
C LEU A 153 -29.61 2.07 -5.49
N ILE A 154 -29.41 2.12 -6.81
CA ILE A 154 -28.35 1.35 -7.48
C ILE A 154 -26.97 1.76 -6.93
N VAL A 155 -26.72 3.06 -6.80
CA VAL A 155 -25.46 3.56 -6.22
C VAL A 155 -25.31 3.09 -4.77
N TYR A 156 -26.34 3.22 -3.94
CA TYR A 156 -26.33 2.81 -2.54
C TYR A 156 -26.01 1.31 -2.39
N PHE A 157 -26.71 0.44 -3.11
CA PHE A 157 -26.49 -1.01 -3.05
C PHE A 157 -25.09 -1.40 -3.54
N LEU A 158 -24.58 -0.80 -4.61
CA LEU A 158 -23.24 -1.08 -5.15
C LEU A 158 -22.12 -0.64 -4.20
N VAL A 159 -22.33 0.46 -3.47
CA VAL A 159 -21.39 0.99 -2.48
C VAL A 159 -21.38 0.10 -1.23
N SER A 160 -22.55 -0.14 -0.63
CA SER A 160 -22.68 -0.89 0.62
C SER A 160 -22.30 -2.36 0.51
N ALA A 161 -22.59 -3.03 -0.63
CA ALA A 161 -22.28 -4.45 -0.78
C ALA A 161 -20.78 -4.76 -0.91
N ASN A 162 -19.94 -3.77 -1.23
CA ASN A 162 -18.54 -4.01 -1.60
C ASN A 162 -17.49 -3.37 -0.67
N GLU A 163 -17.83 -2.35 0.11
CA GLU A 163 -16.82 -1.56 0.86
C GLU A 163 -16.33 -2.23 2.13
N GLU A 164 -17.22 -2.84 2.91
CA GLU A 164 -16.91 -3.14 4.31
C GLU A 164 -16.11 -4.43 4.51
N LYS A 165 -16.41 -5.50 3.75
CA LYS A 165 -15.81 -6.83 3.97
C LYS A 165 -14.55 -7.13 3.15
N ARG A 166 -14.34 -6.45 2.01
CA ARG A 166 -13.22 -6.77 1.08
C ARG A 166 -11.96 -5.95 1.33
N THR A 167 -12.09 -4.71 1.79
CA THR A 167 -10.95 -3.78 1.92
C THR A 167 -10.24 -3.96 3.26
N VAL A 168 -11.01 -4.02 4.36
CA VAL A 168 -10.46 -4.18 5.73
C VAL A 168 -9.76 -5.53 5.91
N ASN A 169 -10.38 -6.63 5.46
CA ASN A 169 -9.77 -7.97 5.53
C ASN A 169 -8.51 -8.10 4.67
N ARG A 170 -8.43 -7.39 3.54
CA ARG A 170 -7.21 -7.39 2.73
C ARG A 170 -6.10 -6.62 3.43
N ASN A 171 -6.37 -5.42 3.96
CA ASN A 171 -5.37 -4.60 4.62
C ASN A 171 -4.71 -5.35 5.79
N ASN A 172 -5.50 -5.92 6.70
CA ASN A 172 -4.98 -6.63 7.87
C ASN A 172 -4.20 -7.90 7.49
N LYS A 173 -4.66 -8.62 6.45
CA LYS A 173 -3.95 -9.80 5.93
C LYS A 173 -2.60 -9.41 5.30
N TRP A 174 -2.55 -8.34 4.52
CA TRP A 174 -1.31 -7.89 3.91
C TRP A 174 -0.32 -7.33 4.93
N GLU A 175 -0.82 -6.59 5.93
CA GLU A 175 0.01 -6.07 7.01
C GLU A 175 0.65 -7.21 7.81
N SER A 176 -0.15 -8.21 8.22
CA SER A 176 0.37 -9.39 8.92
C SER A 176 1.33 -10.24 8.07
N GLU A 177 1.02 -10.49 6.80
CA GLU A 177 1.92 -11.22 5.88
C GLU A 177 3.24 -10.47 5.66
N SER A 178 3.17 -9.15 5.49
CA SER A 178 4.35 -8.30 5.30
C SER A 178 5.23 -8.33 6.54
N ILE A 179 4.67 -8.06 7.73
CA ILE A 179 5.42 -8.10 8.99
C ILE A 179 6.09 -9.44 9.18
N ASN A 180 5.41 -10.55 8.88
CA ASN A 180 6.00 -11.88 8.95
C ASN A 180 7.18 -12.06 7.99
N ASN A 181 7.11 -11.52 6.77
CA ASN A 181 8.23 -11.53 5.84
C ASN A 181 9.39 -10.67 6.32
N TYR A 182 9.13 -9.48 6.87
CA TYR A 182 10.15 -8.63 7.49
C TYR A 182 10.86 -9.36 8.63
N LYS A 183 10.11 -10.02 9.52
CA LYS A 183 10.67 -10.83 10.62
C LYS A 183 11.55 -11.98 10.11
N LYS A 184 11.10 -12.70 9.06
CA LYS A 184 11.89 -13.78 8.45
C LYS A 184 13.22 -13.28 7.86
N MET A 185 13.18 -12.17 7.11
CA MET A 185 14.39 -11.56 6.56
C MET A 185 15.34 -11.07 7.66
N ALA A 186 14.80 -10.47 8.73
CA ALA A 186 15.60 -10.06 9.89
C ALA A 186 16.24 -11.28 10.59
N GLY A 187 15.51 -12.38 10.70
CA GLY A 187 16.03 -13.63 11.26
C GLY A 187 17.19 -14.21 10.45
N MET A 188 17.08 -14.23 9.11
CA MET A 188 18.17 -14.68 8.24
C MET A 188 19.40 -13.77 8.35
N LEU A 189 19.21 -12.45 8.42
CA LEU A 189 20.29 -11.49 8.66
C LEU A 189 21.00 -11.77 9.99
N ILE A 190 20.25 -12.05 11.06
CA ILE A 190 20.84 -12.36 12.37
C ILE A 190 21.70 -13.61 12.30
N LEU A 191 21.19 -14.68 11.68
CA LEU A 191 21.95 -15.93 11.52
C LEU A 191 23.25 -15.70 10.74
N GLU A 192 23.16 -15.01 9.60
CA GLU A 192 24.34 -14.70 8.78
C GLU A 192 25.33 -13.80 9.52
N ALA A 193 24.85 -12.87 10.34
CA ALA A 193 25.68 -12.03 11.19
C ALA A 193 26.36 -12.80 12.34
N ILE A 194 25.69 -13.80 12.92
CA ILE A 194 26.25 -14.72 13.92
C ILE A 194 27.34 -15.58 13.28
N ASP A 195 27.08 -16.17 12.11
CA ASP A 195 28.06 -16.97 11.38
C ASP A 195 29.30 -16.14 11.05
N LEU A 196 29.12 -14.89 10.62
CA LEU A 196 30.21 -13.95 10.38
C LEU A 196 30.98 -13.65 11.66
N HIS A 197 30.28 -13.46 12.77
CA HIS A 197 30.89 -13.19 14.07
C HIS A 197 31.77 -14.36 14.53
N LEU A 198 31.26 -15.58 14.49
CA LEU A 198 32.00 -16.78 14.88
C LEU A 198 33.19 -17.06 13.95
N LYS A 199 33.08 -16.72 12.66
CA LYS A 199 34.19 -16.83 11.69
C LYS A 199 35.37 -15.92 12.05
N TYR A 200 35.11 -14.68 12.45
CA TYR A 200 36.15 -13.68 12.73
C TYR A 200 36.59 -13.63 14.20
N PHE A 201 35.71 -14.02 15.12
CA PHE A 201 35.93 -13.99 16.58
C PHE A 201 35.55 -15.35 17.23
N PRO A 202 36.24 -16.45 16.89
CA PRO A 202 35.87 -17.79 17.36
C PRO A 202 35.99 -17.99 18.88
N SER A 203 36.74 -17.13 19.56
CA SER A 203 36.85 -17.11 21.02
C SER A 203 35.66 -16.42 21.71
N GLU A 204 34.90 -15.60 20.99
CA GLU A 204 33.71 -14.88 21.50
C GLU A 204 32.44 -15.72 21.28
N LYS A 205 32.32 -16.78 22.07
CA LYS A 205 31.17 -17.70 21.98
C LYS A 205 29.91 -17.17 22.67
N GLU A 206 30.07 -16.19 23.56
CA GLU A 206 28.97 -15.52 24.23
C GLU A 206 28.80 -14.10 23.69
N TYR A 207 27.56 -13.75 23.36
CA TYR A 207 27.20 -12.42 22.87
C TYR A 207 25.94 -11.93 23.58
N LEU A 208 26.06 -10.81 24.30
CA LEU A 208 24.97 -10.23 25.10
C LEU A 208 24.31 -11.21 26.09
N GLY A 209 25.07 -12.18 26.61
CA GLY A 209 24.58 -13.20 27.55
C GLY A 209 23.96 -14.45 26.90
N TYR A 210 24.04 -14.56 25.56
CA TYR A 210 23.57 -15.73 24.81
C TYR A 210 24.78 -16.51 24.27
N CYS A 211 24.73 -17.84 24.38
CA CYS A 211 25.72 -18.71 23.74
C CYS A 211 25.40 -18.84 22.24
N LEU A 212 26.29 -18.37 21.38
CA LEU A 212 26.13 -18.38 19.92
C LEU A 212 26.31 -19.78 19.30
N GLU A 213 26.85 -20.75 20.04
CA GLU A 213 27.00 -22.14 19.59
C GLU A 213 25.77 -23.02 19.94
N ASP A 214 24.93 -22.56 20.86
CA ASP A 214 23.71 -23.30 21.28
C ASP A 214 22.52 -22.84 20.43
N PRO A 215 21.94 -23.71 19.58
CA PRO A 215 20.81 -23.35 18.71
C PRO A 215 19.60 -22.80 19.48
N VAL A 216 19.36 -23.27 20.71
CA VAL A 216 18.23 -22.82 21.54
C VAL A 216 18.45 -21.38 22.01
N GLN A 217 19.68 -21.06 22.40
CA GLN A 217 20.06 -19.70 22.79
C GLN A 217 20.07 -18.74 21.60
N VAL A 218 20.49 -19.21 20.42
CA VAL A 218 20.43 -18.44 19.16
C VAL A 218 18.99 -18.11 18.78
N GLU A 219 18.07 -19.07 18.84
CA GLU A 219 16.65 -18.85 18.56
C GLU A 219 16.04 -17.83 19.54
N LYS A 220 16.39 -17.92 20.82
CA LYS A 220 15.97 -16.97 21.85
C LYS A 220 16.51 -15.57 21.57
N PHE A 221 17.81 -15.45 21.30
CA PHE A 221 18.46 -14.19 20.93
C PHE A 221 17.79 -13.53 19.71
N MET A 222 17.53 -14.31 18.66
CA MET A 222 16.81 -13.85 17.48
C MET A 222 15.43 -13.31 17.82
N THR A 223 14.67 -14.07 18.60
CA THR A 223 13.31 -13.69 19.02
C THR A 223 13.34 -12.39 19.81
N ASP A 224 14.22 -12.28 20.81
CA ASP A 224 14.34 -11.11 21.67
C ASP A 224 14.70 -9.85 20.86
N ILE A 225 15.62 -9.94 19.89
CA ILE A 225 15.96 -8.80 19.04
C ILE A 225 14.80 -8.44 18.11
N ILE A 226 14.19 -9.42 17.44
CA ILE A 226 13.12 -9.17 16.49
C ILE A 226 11.92 -8.55 17.21
N GLU A 227 11.48 -9.10 18.34
CA GLU A 227 10.35 -8.56 19.09
C GLU A 227 10.61 -7.13 19.56
N LYS A 228 11.82 -6.83 20.04
CA LYS A 228 12.20 -5.47 20.43
C LYS A 228 12.15 -4.46 19.28
N LYS A 229 12.27 -4.90 18.03
CA LYS A 229 12.26 -4.03 16.83
C LYS A 229 10.89 -3.95 16.15
N PHE A 230 10.00 -4.93 16.37
CA PHE A 230 8.73 -5.05 15.65
C PHE A 230 7.48 -4.95 16.54
N CYS A 231 7.60 -4.93 17.86
CA CYS A 231 6.49 -4.66 18.76
C CYS A 231 6.38 -3.14 19.04
N TYR A 232 5.35 -2.51 18.47
CA TYR A 232 4.92 -1.14 18.75
C TYR A 232 3.49 -1.14 19.26
#